data_AF-A0A5P9CZY1-F1
#
_entry.id   AF-A0A5P9CZY1-F1
#
_cell.length_a   1.000
_cell.length_b   1.000
_cell.length_c   1.000
_cell.angle_alpha   90.00
_cell.angle_beta   90.00
_cell.angle_gamma   90.00
#
_symmetry.space_group_name_H-M   'P 1'
#
loop_
_entity.id
_entity.type
_entity.pdbx_description
1 polymer ?
#
loop_
_entity_poly.entity_id
_entity_poly.type
_entity_poly.pdbx_seq_one_letter_code
_entity_poly.pdbx_strand_id
1 'polypeptide(L)'
;MSMFVTLGILLLTTVVFSAAVLGYFLASKSFQSENRSGDGGVLLIAGGLFIAFTASFIEIFDFAFRLPFSETVDLGIGLASVVAAILAAQAAFVVFSRNASVPAPASKDRAR
;
A
#
# COMPACT_ATOMS: atom_id res chain seq x y z
N MET A 1 10.62 25.59 -6.15
CA MET A 1 10.41 24.32 -6.88
C MET A 1 9.29 24.54 -7.88
N SER A 2 9.34 24.01 -9.10
CA SER A 2 8.24 24.20 -10.06
C SER A 2 7.02 23.37 -9.64
N MET A 3 5.81 23.86 -9.92
CA MET A 3 4.56 23.16 -9.59
C MET A 3 4.52 21.73 -10.14
N PHE A 4 5.05 21.52 -11.34
CA PHE A 4 5.15 20.19 -11.96
C PHE A 4 6.06 19.23 -11.19
N VAL A 5 7.15 19.74 -10.60
CA VAL A 5 8.03 18.92 -9.77
C VAL A 5 7.34 18.57 -8.45
N THR A 6 6.63 19.52 -7.82
CA THR A 6 5.84 19.25 -6.61
C THR A 6 4.77 18.18 -6.86
N LEU A 7 4.00 18.32 -7.95
CA LEU A 7 3.00 17.33 -8.34
C LEU A 7 3.61 15.98 -8.69
N GLY A 8 4.75 15.96 -9.37
CA GLY A 8 5.48 14.74 -9.69
C GLY A 8 5.93 13.99 -8.45
N ILE A 9 6.45 14.70 -7.45
CA ILE A 9 6.87 14.10 -6.18
C ILE A 9 5.65 13.65 -5.38
N LEU A 10 4.58 14.45 -5.31
CA LEU A 10 3.32 14.06 -4.67
C LEU A 10 2.76 12.75 -5.26
N LEU A 11 2.80 12.62 -6.58
CA LEU A 11 2.35 11.40 -7.26
C LEU A 11 3.26 10.21 -6.92
N LEU A 12 4.58 10.42 -6.92
CA LEU A 12 5.54 9.39 -6.55
C LEU A 12 5.35 8.91 -5.09
N THR A 13 5.19 9.84 -4.14
CA THR A 13 4.97 9.50 -2.72
C THR A 13 3.64 8.80 -2.51
N THR A 14 2.60 9.19 -3.25
CA THR A 14 1.30 8.50 -3.27
C THR A 14 1.44 7.06 -3.79
N VAL A 15 2.26 6.82 -4.82
CA VAL A 15 2.57 5.47 -5.33
C VAL A 15 3.31 4.64 -4.27
N VAL A 16 4.31 5.22 -3.60
CA VAL A 16 5.05 4.56 -2.51
C VAL A 16 4.12 4.19 -1.36
N PHE A 17 3.23 5.11 -0.96
CA PHE A 17 2.22 4.85 0.06
C PHE A 17 1.29 3.70 -0.35
N SER A 18 0.80 3.71 -1.59
CA SER A 18 -0.05 2.63 -2.13
C SER A 18 0.68 1.27 -2.11
N ALA A 19 1.96 1.24 -2.49
CA ALA A 19 2.79 0.04 -2.46
C ALA A 19 2.99 -0.48 -1.02
N ALA A 20 3.18 0.40 -0.04
CA ALA A 20 3.28 0.02 1.37
C ALA A 20 1.96 -0.58 1.89
N VAL A 21 0.82 0.02 1.54
CA VAL A 21 -0.52 -0.50 1.88
C VAL A 21 -0.77 -1.86 1.23
N LEU A 22 -0.39 -2.04 -0.05
CA LEU A 22 -0.48 -3.33 -0.73
C LEU A 22 0.43 -4.37 -0.07
N GLY A 23 1.67 -3.99 0.27
CA GLY A 23 2.62 -4.83 0.99
C GLY A 23 2.05 -5.30 2.34
N TYR A 24 1.38 -4.42 3.07
CA TYR A 24 0.65 -4.78 4.28
C TYR A 24 -0.44 -5.82 4.01
N PHE A 25 -1.29 -5.64 2.99
CA PHE A 25 -2.32 -6.63 2.67
C PHE A 25 -1.74 -8.00 2.29
N LEU A 26 -0.64 -8.04 1.55
CA LEU A 26 0.04 -9.28 1.21
C LEU A 26 0.66 -9.96 2.45
N ALA A 27 1.32 -9.18 3.31
CA ALA A 27 1.94 -9.68 4.54
C ALA A 27 0.91 -10.06 5.62
N SER A 28 -0.30 -9.50 5.57
CA SER A 28 -1.35 -9.74 6.57
C SER A 28 -1.73 -11.21 6.73
N LYS A 29 -1.65 -12.01 5.65
CA LYS A 29 -1.85 -13.48 5.71
C LYS A 29 -0.80 -14.16 6.57
N SER A 30 0.47 -13.75 6.45
CA SER A 30 1.56 -14.24 7.28
C SER A 30 1.42 -13.78 8.73
N PHE A 31 0.94 -12.55 8.95
CA PHE A 31 0.68 -12.03 10.29
C PHE A 31 -0.46 -12.76 11.01
N GLN A 32 -1.48 -13.21 10.30
CA GLN A 32 -2.65 -13.86 10.90
C GLN A 32 -2.50 -15.38 11.07
N SER A 33 -1.43 -15.98 10.55
CA SER A 33 -1.12 -17.41 10.70
C SER A 33 -0.92 -17.78 12.18
N GLU A 34 -1.53 -18.89 12.60
CA GLU A 34 -1.56 -19.44 13.96
C GLU A 34 -0.15 -19.82 14.48
N ASN A 35 0.84 -19.89 13.59
CA ASN A 35 2.23 -20.26 13.90
C ASN A 35 3.09 -19.05 14.33
N ARG A 36 2.53 -18.19 15.17
CA ARG A 36 3.01 -16.82 15.46
C ARG A 36 4.12 -16.73 16.51
N SER A 37 4.79 -17.82 16.85
CA SER A 37 5.81 -17.82 17.91
C SER A 37 7.15 -17.28 17.40
N GLY A 38 7.43 -16.00 17.69
CA GLY A 38 8.80 -15.50 17.85
C GLY A 38 9.60 -15.19 16.58
N ASP A 39 8.97 -15.12 15.40
CA ASP A 39 9.72 -14.85 14.17
C ASP A 39 10.01 -13.34 14.02
N GLY A 40 11.20 -12.93 14.47
CA GLY A 40 11.66 -11.54 14.40
C GLY A 40 11.61 -10.94 12.99
N GLY A 41 11.66 -11.76 11.94
CA GLY A 41 11.49 -11.31 10.56
C GLY A 41 10.12 -10.68 10.28
N VAL A 42 9.06 -11.24 10.88
CA VAL A 42 7.69 -10.75 10.74
C VAL A 42 7.54 -9.36 11.39
N LEU A 43 8.19 -9.16 12.52
CA LEU A 43 8.18 -7.90 13.26
C LEU A 43 8.99 -6.81 12.53
N LEU A 44 10.12 -7.17 11.91
CA LEU A 44 10.89 -6.28 11.04
C LEU A 44 10.11 -5.86 9.80
N ILE A 45 9.39 -6.78 9.15
CA ILE A 45 8.54 -6.46 7.99
C ILE A 45 7.40 -5.52 8.40
N ALA A 46 6.72 -5.81 9.51
CA ALA A 46 5.66 -4.95 10.03
C ALA A 46 6.18 -3.55 10.39
N GLY A 47 7.32 -3.48 11.08
CA GLY A 47 7.97 -2.22 11.44
C GLY A 47 8.42 -1.42 10.22
N GLY A 48 9.00 -2.07 9.21
CA GLY A 48 9.40 -1.43 7.96
C GLY A 48 8.22 -0.88 7.18
N LEU A 49 7.13 -1.64 7.08
CA LEU A 49 5.88 -1.19 6.46
C LEU A 49 5.26 -0.02 7.22
N PHE A 50 5.30 -0.04 8.55
CA PHE A 50 4.83 1.07 9.39
C PHE A 50 5.63 2.35 9.14
N ILE A 51 6.97 2.27 9.14
CA ILE A 51 7.83 3.43 8.87
C ILE A 51 7.58 3.98 7.45
N ALA A 52 7.52 3.10 6.45
CA ALA A 52 7.26 3.50 5.07
C ALA A 52 5.88 4.18 4.93
N PHE A 53 4.86 3.63 5.59
CA PHE A 53 3.52 4.22 5.64
C PHE A 53 3.53 5.60 6.28
N THR A 54 4.14 5.75 7.47
CA THR A 54 4.17 7.02 8.18
C THR A 54 4.96 8.09 7.44
N ALA A 55 6.13 7.75 6.90
CA ALA A 55 6.97 8.69 6.16
C ALA A 55 6.24 9.20 4.91
N SER A 56 5.71 8.28 4.09
CA SER A 56 5.00 8.66 2.87
C SER A 56 3.69 9.41 3.14
N PHE A 57 2.99 9.10 4.24
CA PHE A 57 1.82 9.88 4.67
C PHE A 57 2.19 11.33 4.97
N ILE A 58 3.26 11.57 5.74
CA ILE A 58 3.73 12.92 6.07
C ILE A 58 4.15 13.67 4.80
N GLU A 59 4.90 13.01 3.91
CA GLU A 59 5.36 13.60 2.66
C GLU A 59 4.20 13.98 1.73
N ILE A 60 3.13 13.18 1.66
CA ILE A 60 1.94 13.53 0.86
C ILE A 60 1.38 14.89 1.29
N PHE A 61 1.25 15.14 2.60
CA PHE A 61 0.75 16.43 3.09
C PHE A 61 1.77 17.56 2.93
N ASP A 62 3.06 17.32 3.18
CA ASP A 62 4.11 18.31 2.95
C ASP A 62 4.14 18.78 1.48
N PHE A 63 4.02 17.87 0.52
CA PHE A 63 3.95 18.24 -0.90
C PHE A 63 2.61 18.84 -1.30
N ALA A 64 1.50 18.39 -0.72
CA ALA A 64 0.19 18.99 -0.97
C ALA A 64 0.14 20.46 -0.52
N PHE A 65 0.65 20.80 0.67
CA PHE A 65 0.70 22.17 1.18
C PHE A 65 1.71 23.09 0.47
N ARG A 66 2.52 22.56 -0.44
CA ARG A 66 3.41 23.34 -1.30
C ARG A 66 2.76 23.73 -2.63
N LEU A 67 1.52 23.34 -2.85
CA LEU A 67 0.77 23.73 -4.03
C LEU A 67 0.32 25.19 -3.92
N PRO A 68 0.06 25.87 -5.06
CA PRO A 68 -0.31 27.27 -5.07
C PRO A 68 -1.82 27.49 -4.83
N PHE A 69 -2.44 26.68 -3.96
CA PHE A 69 -3.85 26.83 -3.60
C PHE A 69 -4.00 27.30 -2.15
N SER A 70 -5.24 27.34 -1.65
CA SER A 70 -5.48 27.61 -0.23
C SER A 70 -5.21 26.35 0.61
N GLU A 71 -4.85 26.55 1.88
CA GLU A 71 -4.57 25.46 2.82
C GLU A 71 -5.70 24.41 2.87
N THR A 72 -6.96 24.84 2.79
CA THR A 72 -8.12 23.93 2.76
C THR A 72 -8.16 23.07 1.49
N VAL A 73 -7.81 23.64 0.33
CA VAL A 73 -7.76 22.90 -0.93
C VAL A 73 -6.60 21.91 -0.92
N ASP A 74 -5.44 22.33 -0.42
CA ASP A 74 -4.25 21.48 -0.31
C ASP A 74 -4.46 20.31 0.65
N LEU A 75 -5.10 20.57 1.80
CA LEU A 75 -5.53 19.51 2.72
C LEU A 75 -6.46 18.52 2.02
N GLY A 76 -7.41 19.03 1.22
CA GLY A 76 -8.31 18.22 0.41
C GLY A 76 -7.57 17.34 -0.60
N ILE A 77 -6.55 17.88 -1.28
CA ILE A 77 -5.70 17.16 -2.21
C ILE A 77 -4.91 16.05 -1.48
N GLY A 78 -4.29 16.36 -0.34
CA GLY A 78 -3.58 15.37 0.47
C GLY A 78 -4.48 14.21 0.90
N LEU A 79 -5.67 14.52 1.43
CA LEU A 79 -6.67 13.52 1.82
C LEU A 79 -7.14 12.68 0.62
N ALA A 80 -7.44 13.33 -0.50
CA ALA A 80 -7.87 12.64 -1.72
C ALA A 80 -6.79 11.68 -2.24
N SER A 81 -5.51 12.09 -2.20
CA SER A 81 -4.38 11.24 -2.59
C SER A 81 -4.27 10.00 -1.70
N VAL A 82 -4.39 10.16 -0.37
CA VAL A 82 -4.37 9.03 0.57
C VAL A 82 -5.53 8.05 0.28
N VAL A 83 -6.75 8.57 0.12
CA VAL A 83 -7.92 7.74 -0.21
C VAL A 83 -7.73 7.01 -1.53
N ALA A 84 -7.28 7.71 -2.58
CA ALA A 84 -7.02 7.12 -3.89
C ALA A 84 -5.96 6.02 -3.81
N ALA A 85 -4.89 6.22 -3.04
CA ALA A 85 -3.84 5.24 -2.85
C ALA A 85 -4.32 3.97 -2.15
N ILE A 86 -5.19 4.10 -1.14
CA ILE A 86 -5.80 2.96 -0.42
C ILE A 86 -6.71 2.18 -1.38
N LEU A 87 -7.58 2.87 -2.12
CA LEU A 87 -8.48 2.24 -3.08
C LEU A 87 -7.70 1.52 -4.19
N ALA A 88 -6.62 2.13 -4.70
CA ALA A 88 -5.74 1.52 -5.70
C ALA A 88 -5.06 0.27 -5.14
N ALA A 89 -4.53 0.32 -3.91
CA ALA A 89 -3.90 -0.83 -3.25
C ALA A 89 -4.91 -1.97 -3.03
N GLN A 90 -6.13 -1.65 -2.61
CA GLN A 90 -7.19 -2.64 -2.41
C GLN A 90 -7.60 -3.29 -3.74
N ALA A 91 -7.79 -2.50 -4.80
CA ALA A 91 -8.11 -3.01 -6.13
C ALA A 91 -7.00 -3.94 -6.65
N ALA A 92 -5.73 -3.53 -6.50
CA ALA A 92 -4.58 -4.35 -6.86
C ALA A 92 -4.57 -5.66 -6.07
N PHE A 93 -4.78 -5.62 -4.75
CA PHE A 93 -4.82 -6.81 -3.91
C PHE A 93 -5.92 -7.80 -4.33
N VAL A 94 -7.11 -7.31 -4.67
CA VAL A 94 -8.20 -8.15 -5.17
C VAL A 94 -7.82 -8.84 -6.49
N VAL A 95 -7.19 -8.11 -7.42
CA VAL A 95 -6.72 -8.66 -8.70
C VAL A 95 -5.65 -9.74 -8.46
N PHE A 96 -4.64 -9.46 -7.63
CA PHE A 96 -3.60 -10.43 -7.32
C PHE A 96 -4.15 -11.69 -6.64
N SER A 97 -5.10 -11.52 -5.71
CA SER A 97 -5.71 -12.64 -4.98
C SER A 97 -6.58 -13.53 -5.88
N ARG A 98 -7.28 -12.95 -6.87
CA ARG A 98 -8.06 -13.70 -7.87
C ARG A 98 -7.17 -14.53 -8.79
N ASN A 99 -6.05 -13.98 -9.24
CA ASN A 99 -5.12 -14.70 -10.12
C ASN A 99 -4.40 -15.85 -9.41
N ALA A 100 -4.16 -15.73 -8.09
CA ALA A 100 -3.53 -16.77 -7.29
C ALA A 100 -4.45 -17.96 -6.95
N SER A 101 -5.75 -17.89 -7.26
CA SER A 101 -6.76 -18.91 -6.90
C SER A 101 -7.21 -19.79 -8.07
N VAL A 102 -6.50 -19.79 -9.22
CA VAL A 102 -6.72 -20.78 -10.29
C VAL A 102 -6.31 -22.17 -9.77
N PRO A 103 -7.26 -23.12 -9.61
CA PRO A 103 -6.94 -24.44 -9.05
C PRO A 103 -6.05 -25.22 -10.02
N ALA A 104 -5.01 -25.87 -9.49
CA ALA A 104 -4.32 -26.92 -10.20
C ALA A 104 -5.34 -27.99 -10.66
N PRO A 105 -5.26 -28.50 -11.90
CA PRO A 105 -6.19 -29.51 -12.37
C PRO A 105 -6.14 -30.72 -11.44
N ALA A 106 -7.32 -31.13 -10.96
CA ALA A 106 -7.47 -32.27 -10.06
C ALA A 106 -6.75 -33.49 -10.63
N SER A 107 -5.73 -33.99 -9.92
CA SER A 107 -5.05 -35.23 -10.29
C SER A 107 -6.08 -36.35 -10.29
N LYS A 108 -6.39 -36.86 -11.49
CA LYS A 108 -7.10 -38.11 -11.71
C LYS A 108 -6.23 -39.27 -11.22
N ASP A 109 -6.14 -39.48 -9.92
CA ASP A 109 -5.48 -40.67 -9.33
C ASP A 109 -6.15 -41.09 -8.01
N ARG A 110 -7.48 -41.21 -8.06
CA ARG A 110 -8.24 -42.10 -7.16
C ARG A 110 -9.07 -43.05 -8.00
N ALA A 111 -8.38 -43.84 -8.81
CA ALA A 111 -8.88 -45.10 -9.31
C ALA A 111 -7.84 -46.17 -8.96
N ARG A 112 -7.99 -46.76 -7.76
CA ARG A 112 -7.58 -48.13 -7.40
C ARG A 112 -7.93 -48.39 -5.94
#